data_AF-A0A6G1RAU7-F1
#
_entry.id   AF-A0A6G1RAU7-F1
#
_cell.length_a   1.000
_cell.length_b   1.000
_cell.length_c   1.000
_cell.angle_alpha   90.00
_cell.angle_beta   90.00
_cell.angle_gamma   90.00
#
_symmetry.space_group_name_H-M   'P 1'
#
loop_
_entity.id
_entity.type
_entity.pdbx_description
1 polymer ?
#
loop_
_entity_poly.entity_id
_entity_poly.type
_entity_poly.pdbx_seq_one_letter_code
_entity_poly.pdbx_strand_id
1 'polypeptide(L)'
;LSTPSLSIIYTAKCELLVDLLSKLSKLACQQLASDDTVYSQVFSVLQLTFAQYLLIQRQQTNPNRVFGQVTSHLLQPCLLLRHLLTVRSWTQMDDNHVRQHLSREIRNQVETLLQAGLFQPELFTSYKEELLPEQEKKKGALKSLLLPVNTIQTKLGSAFCEPDLHGAVVAGSVSLLYKLFLDSYCKAENHLVCFHMLSRLFGCLRLSGLQQGVRGDRLSPADWSTELLALEQLLNLVLSSDIYNVASDRIRHKEAQFGFYRKLAQMLMSHSQASIPAWFRCLKLLVSLNHLIVEPDLDDLVSSAWIDAKVSEPRTKKPQEALINTMFQTYSKLRQFPRLFEEVLTVICWPAADELRQPVFSGGLTVKLRECLLELPPNQILDILCRFVEKCQTLIIPAVKGSADMALKLLSVSSVLHTFLFNMRSLDDVTPSSVVLRTQNLLANMQKGIIQPLMELLQDPRREEEKSDLWLRKASDSALLLVYTWVEVDTLFDVSCSKYVSPAAEIAGAFTASAPRHGGISAFLPGVGERCWERVTG
;
A
#
# COMPACT_ATOMS: atom_id res chain seq x y z
N LEU A 1 -24.83 -42.67 -0.74
CA LEU A 1 -25.13 -41.78 -1.90
C LEU A 1 -24.75 -42.42 -3.24
N SER A 2 -23.64 -43.18 -3.31
CA SER A 2 -23.30 -44.00 -4.49
C SER A 2 -24.22 -45.23 -4.67
N THR A 3 -24.87 -45.67 -3.59
CA THR A 3 -25.92 -46.70 -3.63
C THR A 3 -27.26 -46.09 -4.08
N PRO A 4 -27.97 -46.67 -5.06
CA PRO A 4 -29.21 -46.11 -5.61
C PRO A 4 -30.28 -45.82 -4.56
N SER A 5 -30.50 -46.74 -3.61
CA SER A 5 -31.55 -46.60 -2.58
C SER A 5 -31.33 -45.40 -1.67
N LEU A 6 -30.09 -45.16 -1.24
CA LEU A 6 -29.74 -43.99 -0.42
C LEU A 6 -29.79 -42.70 -1.24
N SER A 7 -29.39 -42.74 -2.51
CA SER A 7 -29.52 -41.60 -3.42
C SER A 7 -30.98 -41.17 -3.55
N ILE A 8 -31.90 -42.12 -3.81
CA ILE A 8 -33.33 -41.85 -3.96
C ILE A 8 -33.92 -41.22 -2.68
N ILE A 9 -33.58 -41.74 -1.50
CA ILE A 9 -34.11 -41.22 -0.23
C ILE A 9 -33.69 -39.76 0.01
N TYR A 10 -32.40 -39.44 -0.17
CA TYR A 10 -31.89 -38.09 0.10
C TYR A 10 -32.20 -37.09 -1.03
N THR A 11 -32.42 -37.57 -2.26
CA THR A 11 -32.80 -36.70 -3.39
C THR A 11 -34.31 -36.48 -3.49
N ALA A 12 -35.13 -37.30 -2.82
CA ALA A 12 -36.59 -37.17 -2.82
C ALA A 12 -37.09 -35.87 -2.17
N LYS A 13 -36.35 -35.32 -1.19
CA LYS A 13 -36.62 -34.01 -0.59
C LYS A 13 -35.33 -33.22 -0.45
N CYS A 14 -35.24 -32.08 -1.14
CA CYS A 14 -34.07 -31.19 -1.09
C CYS A 14 -33.65 -30.82 0.35
N GLU A 15 -34.60 -30.66 1.27
CA GLU A 15 -34.35 -30.36 2.68
C GLU A 15 -33.51 -31.43 3.39
N LEU A 16 -33.69 -32.71 3.06
CA LEU A 16 -32.91 -33.80 3.64
C LEU A 16 -31.45 -33.74 3.18
N LEU A 17 -31.23 -33.37 1.91
CA LEU A 17 -29.88 -33.20 1.38
C LEU A 17 -29.18 -31.96 1.95
N VAL A 18 -29.92 -30.87 2.16
CA VAL A 18 -29.42 -29.66 2.83
C VAL A 18 -29.02 -29.96 4.27
N ASP A 19 -29.86 -30.67 5.02
CA ASP A 19 -29.55 -31.07 6.41
C ASP A 19 -28.34 -32.01 6.47
N LEU A 20 -28.28 -33.01 5.58
CA LEU A 20 -27.13 -33.91 5.46
C LEU A 20 -25.85 -33.13 5.15
N LEU A 21 -25.87 -32.23 4.17
CA LEU A 21 -24.71 -31.43 3.79
C LEU A 21 -24.27 -30.50 4.91
N SER A 22 -25.20 -29.88 5.64
CA SER A 22 -24.89 -29.04 6.81
C SER A 22 -24.21 -29.85 7.91
N LYS A 23 -24.74 -31.03 8.24
CA LYS A 23 -24.18 -31.93 9.27
C LYS A 23 -22.81 -32.46 8.87
N LEU A 24 -22.63 -32.91 7.63
CA LEU A 24 -21.33 -33.38 7.13
C LEU A 24 -20.30 -32.25 7.08
N SER A 25 -20.70 -31.03 6.71
CA SER A 25 -19.81 -29.86 6.73
C SER A 25 -19.36 -29.55 8.16
N LYS A 26 -20.26 -29.58 9.14
CA LYS A 26 -19.93 -29.39 10.56
C LYS A 26 -19.00 -30.49 11.09
N LEU A 27 -19.28 -31.75 10.74
CA LEU A 27 -18.42 -32.88 11.12
C LEU A 27 -17.01 -32.73 10.53
N ALA A 28 -16.91 -32.35 9.26
CA ALA A 28 -15.63 -32.07 8.61
C ALA A 28 -14.90 -30.89 9.27
N CYS A 29 -15.62 -29.82 9.66
CA CYS A 29 -15.03 -28.72 10.41
C CYS A 29 -14.46 -29.18 11.76
N GLN A 30 -15.18 -30.03 12.49
CA GLN A 30 -14.71 -30.59 13.77
C GLN A 30 -13.42 -31.39 13.58
N GLN A 31 -13.34 -32.25 12.55
CA GLN A 31 -12.13 -33.00 12.23
C GLN A 31 -10.95 -32.11 11.79
N LEU A 32 -11.22 -31.00 11.10
CA LEU A 32 -10.17 -30.06 10.68
C LEU A 32 -9.68 -29.16 11.81
N ALA A 33 -10.53 -28.90 12.80
CA ALA A 33 -10.19 -28.10 13.98
C ALA A 33 -9.40 -28.92 15.03
N SER A 34 -9.57 -30.24 15.07
CA SER A 34 -8.76 -31.13 15.90
C SER A 34 -7.35 -31.35 15.32
N ASP A 35 -6.36 -31.53 16.20
CA ASP A 35 -4.99 -31.93 15.87
C ASP A 35 -4.89 -33.40 15.39
N ASP A 36 -5.99 -34.14 15.46
CA ASP A 36 -6.08 -35.54 15.05
C ASP A 36 -5.86 -35.74 13.54
N THR A 37 -5.48 -36.96 13.16
CA THR A 37 -5.25 -37.35 11.76
C THR A 37 -6.56 -37.30 10.97
N VAL A 38 -6.55 -36.59 9.85
CA VAL A 38 -7.72 -36.46 8.99
C VAL A 38 -7.83 -37.66 8.04
N TYR A 39 -8.91 -38.42 8.21
CA TYR A 39 -9.25 -39.56 7.35
C TYR A 39 -10.10 -39.16 6.14
N SER A 40 -9.88 -39.80 5.00
CA SER A 40 -10.55 -39.45 3.74
C SER A 40 -12.03 -39.80 3.63
N GLN A 41 -12.59 -40.65 4.50
CA GLN A 41 -13.97 -41.12 4.32
C GLN A 41 -15.00 -39.97 4.43
N VAL A 42 -14.87 -39.10 5.45
CA VAL A 42 -15.80 -37.99 5.66
C VAL A 42 -15.75 -37.00 4.48
N PHE A 43 -14.54 -36.67 4.01
CA PHE A 43 -14.34 -35.75 2.89
C PHE A 43 -14.82 -36.33 1.56
N SER A 44 -14.68 -37.63 1.34
CA SER A 44 -15.17 -38.30 0.14
C SER A 44 -16.71 -38.32 0.09
N VAL A 45 -17.35 -38.62 1.22
CA VAL A 45 -18.82 -38.55 1.33
C VAL A 45 -19.32 -37.11 1.20
N LEU A 46 -18.61 -36.16 1.79
CA LEU A 46 -18.93 -34.74 1.70
C LEU A 46 -18.86 -34.24 0.26
N GLN A 47 -17.79 -34.55 -0.48
CA GLN A 47 -17.64 -34.21 -1.91
C GLN A 47 -18.79 -34.79 -2.74
N LEU A 48 -19.15 -36.06 -2.54
CA LEU A 48 -20.27 -36.69 -3.24
C LEU A 48 -21.60 -35.99 -2.92
N THR A 49 -21.80 -35.59 -1.66
CA THR A 49 -23.00 -34.88 -1.22
C THR A 49 -23.09 -33.48 -1.84
N PHE A 50 -21.98 -32.75 -1.90
CA PHE A 50 -21.90 -31.46 -2.59
C PHE A 50 -22.24 -31.60 -4.08
N ALA A 51 -21.64 -32.56 -4.77
CA ALA A 51 -21.91 -32.79 -6.19
C ALA A 51 -23.40 -33.07 -6.46
N GLN A 52 -24.04 -33.89 -5.62
CA GLN A 52 -25.48 -34.16 -5.72
C GLN A 52 -26.32 -32.92 -5.40
N TYR A 53 -25.96 -32.16 -4.37
CA TYR A 53 -26.69 -30.95 -4.01
C TYR A 53 -26.63 -29.90 -5.11
N LEU A 54 -25.46 -29.68 -5.72
CA LEU A 54 -25.29 -28.73 -6.83
C LEU A 54 -26.19 -29.05 -8.02
N LEU A 55 -26.40 -30.35 -8.34
CA LEU A 55 -27.33 -30.76 -9.39
C LEU A 55 -28.78 -30.40 -9.05
N ILE A 56 -29.21 -30.68 -7.81
CA ILE A 56 -30.58 -30.38 -7.37
C ILE A 56 -30.79 -28.87 -7.25
N GLN A 57 -29.79 -28.13 -6.77
CA GLN A 57 -29.84 -26.68 -6.62
C GLN A 57 -30.13 -26.00 -7.97
N ARG A 58 -29.49 -26.47 -9.06
CA ARG A 58 -29.74 -25.98 -10.43
C ARG A 58 -31.13 -26.31 -10.95
N GLN A 59 -31.78 -27.33 -10.41
CA GLN A 59 -33.14 -27.74 -10.81
C GLN A 59 -34.23 -27.00 -10.03
N GLN A 60 -33.89 -26.26 -8.97
CA GLN A 60 -34.87 -25.50 -8.20
C GLN A 60 -35.36 -24.28 -8.99
N THR A 61 -36.66 -24.17 -9.16
CA THR A 61 -37.29 -23.04 -9.87
C THR A 61 -37.53 -21.82 -8.98
N ASN A 62 -37.45 -21.97 -7.65
CA ASN A 62 -37.70 -20.89 -6.70
C ASN A 62 -36.38 -20.35 -6.12
N PRO A 63 -35.88 -19.19 -6.60
CA PRO A 63 -34.62 -18.61 -6.15
C PRO A 63 -34.65 -18.23 -4.66
N ASN A 64 -35.79 -17.74 -4.16
CA ASN A 64 -35.96 -17.34 -2.76
C ASN A 64 -35.87 -18.54 -1.81
N ARG A 65 -36.38 -19.71 -2.23
CA ARG A 65 -36.27 -20.95 -1.44
C ARG A 65 -34.82 -21.41 -1.35
N VAL A 66 -34.08 -21.37 -2.47
CA VAL A 66 -32.66 -21.74 -2.49
C VAL A 66 -31.85 -20.78 -1.62
N PHE A 67 -32.06 -19.48 -1.76
CA PHE A 67 -31.43 -18.46 -0.93
C PHE A 67 -31.70 -18.71 0.56
N GLY A 68 -32.96 -18.96 0.92
CA GLY A 68 -33.37 -19.27 2.30
C GLY A 68 -32.66 -20.52 2.84
N GLN A 69 -32.60 -21.61 2.07
CA GLN A 69 -31.92 -22.85 2.47
C GLN A 69 -30.41 -22.65 2.66
N VAL A 70 -29.77 -21.94 1.74
CA VAL A 70 -28.32 -21.69 1.81
C VAL A 70 -28.00 -20.80 3.00
N THR A 71 -28.67 -19.67 3.17
CA THR A 71 -28.39 -18.72 4.28
C THR A 71 -28.75 -19.28 5.67
N SER A 72 -29.76 -20.14 5.77
CA SER A 72 -30.17 -20.73 7.05
C SER A 72 -29.30 -21.90 7.50
N HIS A 73 -28.83 -22.75 6.58
CA HIS A 73 -28.22 -24.03 6.94
C HIS A 73 -26.80 -24.26 6.39
N LEU A 74 -26.43 -23.65 5.28
CA LEU A 74 -25.20 -24.00 4.55
C LEU A 74 -24.14 -22.89 4.55
N LEU A 75 -24.53 -21.62 4.60
CA LEU A 75 -23.62 -20.48 4.51
C LEU A 75 -22.51 -20.57 5.54
N GLN A 76 -22.86 -20.63 6.82
CA GLN A 76 -21.88 -20.62 7.92
C GLN A 76 -21.01 -21.88 7.96
N PRO A 77 -21.55 -23.12 7.89
CA PRO A 77 -20.69 -24.31 7.85
C PRO A 77 -19.76 -24.34 6.63
N CYS A 78 -20.22 -23.90 5.45
CA CYS A 78 -19.39 -23.88 4.25
C CYS A 78 -18.27 -22.84 4.32
N LEU A 79 -18.53 -21.65 4.88
CA LEU A 79 -17.51 -20.62 5.07
C LEU A 79 -16.44 -21.08 6.08
N LEU A 80 -16.86 -21.66 7.20
CA LEU A 80 -15.93 -22.25 8.19
C LEU A 80 -15.11 -23.38 7.57
N LEU A 81 -15.76 -24.31 6.87
CA LEU A 81 -15.11 -25.43 6.20
C LEU A 81 -14.04 -24.94 5.21
N ARG A 82 -14.39 -23.96 4.37
CA ARG A 82 -13.46 -23.39 3.39
C ARG A 82 -12.26 -22.73 4.07
N HIS A 83 -12.48 -22.00 5.17
CA HIS A 83 -11.42 -21.38 5.95
C HIS A 83 -10.46 -22.45 6.51
N LEU A 84 -10.99 -23.46 7.21
CA LEU A 84 -10.19 -24.54 7.81
C LEU A 84 -9.40 -25.33 6.76
N LEU A 85 -10.00 -25.64 5.61
CA LEU A 85 -9.31 -26.30 4.49
C LEU A 85 -8.15 -25.47 3.91
N THR A 86 -8.17 -24.16 4.13
CA THR A 86 -7.14 -23.23 3.63
C THR A 86 -6.03 -23.00 4.64
N VAL A 87 -6.37 -22.91 5.93
CA VAL A 87 -5.41 -22.57 6.99
C VAL A 87 -4.76 -23.79 7.64
N ARG A 88 -5.37 -24.99 7.57
CA ARG A 88 -4.85 -26.19 8.25
C ARG A 88 -3.39 -26.48 7.92
N SER A 89 -2.58 -26.68 8.97
CA SER A 89 -1.21 -27.17 8.89
C SER A 89 -1.20 -28.67 8.66
N TRP A 90 -1.20 -29.08 7.39
CA TRP A 90 -1.18 -30.49 7.02
C TRP A 90 0.10 -31.20 7.47
N THR A 91 -0.04 -32.31 8.18
CA THR A 91 1.07 -33.15 8.65
C THR A 91 1.34 -34.32 7.69
N GLN A 92 2.45 -35.03 7.88
CA GLN A 92 2.76 -36.24 7.10
C GLN A 92 1.82 -37.42 7.41
N MET A 93 1.12 -37.37 8.55
CA MET A 93 0.18 -38.40 8.99
C MET A 93 -1.22 -38.19 8.41
N ASP A 94 -1.49 -37.03 7.81
CA ASP A 94 -2.76 -36.75 7.14
C ASP A 94 -2.84 -37.46 5.78
N ASP A 95 -4.05 -37.85 5.39
CA ASP A 95 -4.28 -38.49 4.10
C ASP A 95 -3.94 -37.55 2.91
N ASN A 96 -3.00 -37.99 2.08
CA ASN A 96 -2.55 -37.25 0.89
C ASN A 96 -3.67 -36.92 -0.09
N HIS A 97 -4.66 -37.80 -0.23
CA HIS A 97 -5.80 -37.60 -1.10
C HIS A 97 -6.69 -36.45 -0.60
N VAL A 98 -6.85 -36.32 0.72
CA VAL A 98 -7.58 -35.19 1.31
C VAL A 98 -6.82 -33.88 1.08
N ARG A 99 -5.53 -33.89 1.40
CA ARG A 99 -4.65 -32.72 1.34
C ARG A 99 -4.57 -32.12 -0.06
N GLN A 100 -4.32 -32.93 -1.08
CA GLN A 100 -4.01 -32.44 -2.43
C GLN A 100 -5.25 -32.34 -3.34
N HIS A 101 -6.20 -33.27 -3.21
CA HIS A 101 -7.33 -33.37 -4.14
C HIS A 101 -8.63 -32.88 -3.51
N LEU A 102 -9.10 -33.55 -2.43
CA LEU A 102 -10.43 -33.26 -1.88
C LEU A 102 -10.54 -31.85 -1.28
N SER A 103 -9.49 -31.33 -0.64
CA SER A 103 -9.48 -29.96 -0.13
C SER A 103 -9.74 -28.93 -1.22
N ARG A 104 -9.05 -29.05 -2.36
CA ARG A 104 -9.25 -28.15 -3.51
C ARG A 104 -10.66 -28.29 -4.09
N GLU A 105 -11.10 -29.52 -4.31
CA GLU A 105 -12.40 -29.80 -4.93
C GLU A 105 -13.56 -29.31 -4.06
N ILE A 106 -13.53 -29.59 -2.75
CA ILE A 106 -14.56 -29.14 -1.81
C ILE A 106 -14.59 -27.60 -1.73
N ARG A 107 -13.44 -26.93 -1.72
CA ARG A 107 -13.41 -25.45 -1.76
C ARG A 107 -14.07 -24.90 -3.02
N ASN A 108 -13.78 -25.48 -4.20
CA ASN A 108 -14.41 -25.07 -5.46
C ASN A 108 -15.93 -25.32 -5.46
N GLN A 109 -16.36 -26.45 -4.90
CA GLN A 109 -17.78 -26.80 -4.77
C GLN A 109 -18.50 -25.86 -3.80
N VAL A 110 -17.86 -25.44 -2.70
CA VAL A 110 -18.38 -24.41 -1.80
C VAL A 110 -18.57 -23.09 -2.55
N GLU A 111 -17.58 -22.63 -3.33
CA GLU A 111 -17.71 -21.38 -4.09
C GLU A 111 -18.86 -21.47 -5.11
N THR A 112 -18.97 -22.59 -5.83
CA THR A 112 -20.06 -22.84 -6.79
C THR A 112 -21.43 -22.85 -6.09
N LEU A 113 -21.53 -23.49 -4.92
CA LEU A 113 -22.76 -23.56 -4.13
C LEU A 113 -23.19 -22.17 -3.67
N LEU A 114 -22.25 -21.38 -3.15
CA LEU A 114 -22.52 -20.03 -2.66
C LEU A 114 -22.91 -19.10 -3.81
N GLN A 115 -22.23 -19.17 -4.95
CA GLN A 115 -22.58 -18.36 -6.13
C GLN A 115 -23.99 -18.68 -6.63
N ALA A 116 -24.27 -19.98 -6.86
CA ALA A 116 -25.58 -20.43 -7.33
C ALA A 116 -26.68 -20.28 -6.26
N GLY A 117 -26.33 -20.08 -4.99
CA GLY A 117 -27.27 -19.98 -3.88
C GLY A 117 -27.62 -18.56 -3.48
N LEU A 118 -26.62 -17.68 -3.47
CA LEU A 118 -26.73 -16.31 -2.96
C LEU A 118 -26.90 -15.28 -4.07
N PHE A 119 -26.31 -15.53 -5.24
CA PHE A 119 -26.14 -14.51 -6.29
C PHE A 119 -26.76 -14.97 -7.61
N GLN A 120 -27.98 -15.49 -7.53
CA GLN A 120 -28.79 -15.86 -8.71
C GLN A 120 -29.26 -14.59 -9.46
N PRO A 121 -29.30 -14.58 -10.80
CA PRO A 121 -29.76 -13.43 -11.59
C PRO A 121 -31.13 -12.87 -11.14
N GLU A 122 -32.04 -13.74 -10.74
CA GLU A 122 -33.41 -13.43 -10.33
C GLU A 122 -33.48 -12.64 -9.02
N LEU A 123 -32.46 -12.74 -8.16
CA LEU A 123 -32.39 -12.02 -6.89
C LEU A 123 -31.85 -10.60 -7.03
N PHE A 124 -31.33 -10.23 -8.21
CA PHE A 124 -30.62 -8.96 -8.40
C PHE A 124 -31.49 -7.74 -8.07
N THR A 125 -32.78 -7.77 -8.38
CA THR A 125 -33.72 -6.69 -8.05
C THR A 125 -33.80 -6.45 -6.54
N SER A 126 -33.92 -7.50 -5.74
CA SER A 126 -33.93 -7.40 -4.27
C SER A 126 -32.61 -6.85 -3.72
N TYR A 127 -31.46 -7.26 -4.28
CA TYR A 127 -30.17 -6.66 -3.92
C TYR A 127 -30.11 -5.17 -4.26
N LYS A 128 -30.58 -4.79 -5.46
CA LYS A 128 -30.57 -3.40 -5.92
C LYS A 128 -31.45 -2.51 -5.04
N GLU A 129 -32.66 -2.95 -4.71
CA GLU A 129 -33.58 -2.22 -3.85
C GLU A 129 -33.03 -2.02 -2.43
N GLU A 130 -32.38 -3.03 -1.85
CA GLU A 130 -31.76 -2.94 -0.52
C GLU A 130 -30.52 -2.03 -0.51
N LEU A 131 -29.71 -2.07 -1.56
CA LEU A 131 -28.45 -1.31 -1.65
C LEU A 131 -28.65 0.14 -2.11
N LEU A 132 -29.71 0.45 -2.88
CA LEU A 132 -30.02 1.77 -3.42
C LEU A 132 -31.40 2.30 -2.96
N PRO A 133 -31.61 2.56 -1.65
CA PRO A 133 -32.93 2.90 -1.12
C PRO A 133 -33.51 4.24 -1.60
N GLU A 134 -32.71 5.11 -2.23
CA GLU A 134 -33.14 6.47 -2.59
C GLU A 134 -33.71 6.64 -4.00
N GLN A 135 -33.48 5.71 -4.94
CA GLN A 135 -33.90 5.91 -6.34
C GLN A 135 -35.34 5.48 -6.65
N GLU A 136 -36.01 4.71 -5.78
CA GLU A 136 -37.36 4.19 -6.05
C GLU A 136 -38.33 4.41 -4.88
N LYS A 137 -38.54 5.66 -4.46
CA LYS A 137 -39.75 6.02 -3.71
C LYS A 137 -40.99 6.10 -4.64
N LYS A 138 -41.25 5.05 -5.41
CA LYS A 138 -42.59 4.82 -5.95
C LYS A 138 -43.37 4.01 -4.94
N LYS A 139 -44.27 4.70 -4.25
CA LYS A 139 -45.32 4.14 -3.38
C LYS A 139 -46.05 3.01 -4.11
N GLY A 140 -45.76 1.76 -3.75
CA GLY A 140 -46.51 0.61 -4.23
C GLY A 140 -45.93 -0.71 -3.74
N ALA A 141 -46.63 -1.38 -2.81
CA ALA A 141 -46.42 -2.76 -2.38
C ALA A 141 -45.17 -3.08 -1.53
N LEU A 142 -45.16 -2.58 -0.29
CA LEU A 142 -44.45 -3.22 0.84
C LEU A 142 -45.09 -4.58 1.18
N LYS A 143 -44.89 -5.59 0.33
CA LYS A 143 -45.18 -7.00 0.67
C LYS A 143 -43.92 -7.84 0.48
N SER A 144 -43.26 -8.11 1.61
CA SER A 144 -42.15 -9.05 1.82
C SER A 144 -41.00 -8.99 0.81
N LEU A 145 -40.30 -7.85 0.73
CA LEU A 145 -39.02 -7.79 0.03
C LEU A 145 -37.98 -8.57 0.84
N LEU A 146 -37.39 -9.59 0.20
CA LEU A 146 -36.20 -10.28 0.72
C LEU A 146 -35.11 -9.23 0.97
N LEU A 147 -34.44 -9.28 2.12
CA LEU A 147 -33.29 -8.43 2.44
C LEU A 147 -32.00 -9.26 2.39
N PRO A 148 -31.52 -9.61 1.18
CA PRO A 148 -30.42 -10.55 1.04
C PRO A 148 -29.10 -10.04 1.64
N VAL A 149 -28.79 -8.75 1.55
CA VAL A 149 -27.54 -8.19 2.08
C VAL A 149 -27.54 -8.23 3.60
N ASN A 150 -28.59 -7.74 4.25
CA ASN A 150 -28.74 -7.79 5.69
C ASN A 150 -28.77 -9.24 6.21
N THR A 151 -29.40 -10.16 5.48
CA THR A 151 -29.38 -11.58 5.82
C THR A 151 -27.96 -12.15 5.81
N ILE A 152 -27.16 -11.82 4.80
CA ILE A 152 -25.75 -12.25 4.73
C ILE A 152 -24.94 -11.61 5.88
N GLN A 153 -25.08 -10.30 6.11
CA GLN A 153 -24.36 -9.58 7.18
C GLN A 153 -24.71 -10.14 8.57
N THR A 154 -25.98 -10.37 8.87
CA THR A 154 -26.42 -10.95 10.15
C THR A 154 -25.88 -12.36 10.36
N LYS A 155 -25.82 -13.18 9.30
CA LYS A 155 -25.21 -14.52 9.37
C LYS A 155 -23.70 -14.47 9.57
N LEU A 156 -23.00 -13.53 8.94
CA LEU A 156 -21.56 -13.32 9.17
C LEU A 156 -21.26 -12.78 10.57
N GLY A 157 -22.14 -11.97 11.15
CA GLY A 157 -21.96 -11.40 12.49
C GLY A 157 -22.39 -12.31 13.65
N SER A 158 -23.16 -13.36 13.37
CA SER A 158 -23.62 -14.29 14.42
C SER A 158 -22.55 -15.32 14.80
N ALA A 159 -22.53 -15.77 16.04
CA ALA A 159 -21.56 -16.76 16.51
C ALA A 159 -21.84 -18.16 15.91
N PHE A 160 -21.02 -18.59 14.95
CA PHE A 160 -21.08 -19.93 14.34
C PHE A 160 -19.78 -20.75 14.42
N CYS A 161 -18.72 -20.16 14.96
CA CYS A 161 -17.44 -20.79 15.23
C CYS A 161 -16.82 -20.18 16.51
N GLU A 162 -15.66 -20.70 16.92
CA GLU A 162 -14.95 -20.18 18.08
C GLU A 162 -14.62 -18.69 17.94
N PRO A 163 -14.71 -17.88 19.02
CA PRO A 163 -14.49 -16.44 18.96
C PRO A 163 -13.15 -16.03 18.34
N ASP A 164 -12.10 -16.82 18.60
CA ASP A 164 -10.74 -16.56 18.12
C ASP A 164 -10.61 -16.76 16.60
N LEU A 165 -11.31 -17.76 16.06
CA LEU A 165 -11.34 -18.04 14.61
C LEU A 165 -12.33 -17.14 13.86
N HIS A 166 -13.37 -16.65 14.55
CA HIS A 166 -14.47 -15.92 13.92
C HIS A 166 -14.01 -14.74 13.07
N GLY A 167 -13.07 -13.94 13.57
CA GLY A 167 -12.52 -12.80 12.81
C GLY A 167 -11.86 -13.22 11.51
N ALA A 168 -10.97 -14.21 11.56
CA ALA A 168 -10.25 -14.70 10.40
C ALA A 168 -11.18 -15.37 9.38
N VAL A 169 -12.22 -16.08 9.84
CA VAL A 169 -13.25 -16.67 8.97
C VAL A 169 -14.04 -15.58 8.27
N VAL A 170 -14.51 -14.56 9.00
CA VAL A 170 -15.27 -13.44 8.42
C VAL A 170 -14.42 -12.67 7.42
N ALA A 171 -13.16 -12.33 7.76
CA ALA A 171 -12.23 -11.63 6.89
C ALA A 171 -12.04 -12.37 5.55
N GLY A 172 -11.79 -13.69 5.60
CA GLY A 172 -11.65 -14.51 4.39
C GLY A 172 -12.97 -14.74 3.62
N SER A 173 -14.11 -14.65 4.30
CA SER A 173 -15.44 -14.82 3.69
C SER A 173 -15.90 -13.57 2.95
N VAL A 174 -15.60 -12.39 3.50
CA VAL A 174 -15.98 -11.09 2.94
C VAL A 174 -15.41 -10.91 1.53
N SER A 175 -14.12 -11.19 1.33
CA SER A 175 -13.49 -11.06 0.01
C SER A 175 -14.05 -12.07 -1.00
N LEU A 176 -14.31 -13.31 -0.56
CA LEU A 176 -14.94 -14.32 -1.39
C LEU A 176 -16.35 -13.92 -1.82
N LEU A 177 -17.20 -13.54 -0.87
CA LEU A 177 -18.59 -13.17 -1.14
C LEU A 177 -18.66 -11.96 -2.08
N TYR A 178 -17.75 -11.00 -1.91
CA TYR A 178 -17.66 -9.87 -2.82
C TYR A 178 -17.27 -10.30 -4.23
N LYS A 179 -16.24 -11.16 -4.37
CA LYS A 179 -15.84 -11.72 -5.67
C LYS A 179 -17.01 -12.42 -6.36
N LEU A 180 -17.70 -13.32 -5.66
CA LEU A 180 -18.83 -14.06 -6.22
C LEU A 180 -20.00 -13.13 -6.62
N PHE A 181 -20.22 -12.06 -5.85
CA PHE A 181 -21.21 -11.03 -6.21
C PHE A 181 -20.83 -10.30 -7.50
N LEU A 182 -19.55 -9.92 -7.65
CA LEU A 182 -19.05 -9.30 -8.87
C LEU A 182 -19.15 -10.25 -10.07
N ASP A 183 -18.73 -11.50 -9.91
CA ASP A 183 -18.81 -12.51 -10.97
C ASP A 183 -20.25 -12.69 -11.50
N SER A 184 -21.26 -12.52 -10.62
CA SER A 184 -22.68 -12.61 -11.01
C SER A 184 -23.27 -11.32 -11.57
N TYR A 185 -22.89 -10.15 -11.06
CA TYR A 185 -23.63 -8.90 -11.30
C TYR A 185 -22.82 -7.72 -11.85
N CYS A 186 -21.49 -7.85 -11.95
CA CYS A 186 -20.62 -6.75 -12.38
C CYS A 186 -20.83 -6.45 -13.87
N LYS A 187 -21.61 -5.40 -14.12
CA LYS A 187 -21.84 -4.77 -15.41
C LYS A 187 -21.73 -3.26 -15.22
N ALA A 188 -21.36 -2.52 -16.27
CA ALA A 188 -21.16 -1.06 -16.20
C ALA A 188 -22.31 -0.29 -15.54
N GLU A 189 -23.55 -0.70 -15.81
CA GLU A 189 -24.78 -0.11 -15.24
C GLU A 189 -24.97 -0.38 -13.74
N ASN A 190 -24.31 -1.42 -13.21
CA ASN A 190 -24.47 -1.91 -11.84
C ASN A 190 -23.29 -1.55 -10.93
N HIS A 191 -22.29 -0.78 -11.40
CA HIS A 191 -21.09 -0.48 -10.62
C HIS A 191 -21.41 0.18 -9.27
N LEU A 192 -22.43 1.03 -9.20
CA LEU A 192 -22.85 1.63 -7.93
C LEU A 192 -23.41 0.59 -6.95
N VAL A 193 -24.20 -0.37 -7.43
CA VAL A 193 -24.71 -1.48 -6.60
C VAL A 193 -23.54 -2.32 -6.09
N CYS A 194 -22.56 -2.60 -6.94
CA CYS A 194 -21.33 -3.32 -6.57
C CYS A 194 -20.55 -2.56 -5.49
N PHE A 195 -20.41 -1.23 -5.62
CA PHE A 195 -19.79 -0.40 -4.59
C PHE A 195 -20.55 -0.46 -3.25
N HIS A 196 -21.88 -0.37 -3.26
CA HIS A 196 -22.64 -0.46 -2.00
C HIS A 196 -22.53 -1.85 -1.37
N MET A 197 -22.46 -2.91 -2.17
CA MET A 197 -22.19 -4.26 -1.67
C MET A 197 -20.81 -4.35 -1.01
N LEU A 198 -19.77 -3.78 -1.63
CA LEU A 198 -18.44 -3.63 -1.02
C LEU A 198 -18.54 -2.93 0.34
N SER A 199 -19.21 -1.79 0.41
CA SER A 199 -19.35 -1.00 1.63
C SER A 199 -20.04 -1.78 2.75
N ARG A 200 -21.08 -2.56 2.41
CA ARG A 200 -21.79 -3.42 3.37
C ARG A 200 -20.94 -4.59 3.86
N LEU A 201 -20.22 -5.26 2.96
CA LEU A 201 -19.33 -6.36 3.35
C LEU A 201 -18.11 -5.87 4.14
N PHE A 202 -17.55 -4.71 3.80
CA PHE A 202 -16.52 -4.04 4.61
C PHE A 202 -17.03 -3.76 6.02
N GLY A 203 -18.30 -3.40 6.18
CA GLY A 203 -18.94 -3.25 7.49
C GLY A 203 -18.98 -4.51 8.37
N CYS A 204 -18.65 -5.69 7.82
CA CYS A 204 -18.52 -6.94 8.60
C CYS A 204 -17.10 -7.15 9.14
N LEU A 205 -16.11 -6.41 8.61
CA LEU A 205 -14.73 -6.45 9.06
C LEU A 205 -14.56 -5.68 10.36
N ARG A 206 -13.67 -6.12 11.25
CA ARG A 206 -13.41 -5.41 12.52
C ARG A 206 -12.77 -4.03 12.29
N LEU A 207 -12.07 -3.85 11.16
CA LEU A 207 -11.53 -2.54 10.73
C LEU A 207 -12.62 -1.46 10.56
N SER A 208 -13.85 -1.84 10.24
CA SER A 208 -14.95 -0.87 10.11
C SER A 208 -15.31 -0.19 11.43
N GLY A 209 -15.12 -0.87 12.57
CA GLY A 209 -15.31 -0.29 13.91
C GLY A 209 -14.32 0.84 14.21
N LEU A 210 -13.07 0.69 13.76
CA LEU A 210 -12.03 1.72 13.89
C LEU A 210 -12.36 2.97 13.06
N GLN A 211 -12.95 2.79 11.87
CA GLN A 211 -13.41 3.90 11.04
C GLN A 211 -14.58 4.68 11.66
N GLN A 212 -15.41 4.03 12.49
CA GLN A 212 -16.58 4.63 13.14
C GLN A 212 -16.30 5.18 14.54
N GLY A 213 -15.07 5.01 15.05
CA GLY A 213 -14.70 5.43 16.42
C GLY A 213 -15.41 4.63 17.53
N VAL A 214 -16.06 3.51 17.17
CA VAL A 214 -16.82 2.67 18.10
C VAL A 214 -15.90 1.53 18.57
N ARG A 215 -15.48 1.65 19.84
CA ARG A 215 -14.62 0.74 20.63
C ARG A 215 -13.13 0.74 20.28
N GLY A 216 -12.33 1.10 21.29
CA GLY A 216 -10.91 0.81 21.37
C GLY A 216 -10.63 -0.67 21.64
N ASP A 217 -11.09 -1.57 20.77
CA ASP A 217 -10.58 -2.94 20.73
C ASP A 217 -9.25 -2.90 19.97
N ARG A 218 -8.16 -3.02 20.72
CA ARG A 218 -6.82 -3.17 20.15
C ARG A 218 -6.78 -4.49 19.39
N LEU A 219 -6.88 -4.44 18.07
CA LEU A 219 -6.64 -5.60 17.20
C LEU A 219 -5.24 -6.15 17.47
N SER A 220 -5.13 -7.47 17.61
CA SER A 220 -3.81 -8.11 17.71
C SER A 220 -3.06 -7.99 16.36
N PRO A 221 -1.73 -8.14 16.33
CA PRO A 221 -0.98 -8.13 15.08
C PRO A 221 -1.45 -9.19 14.06
N ALA A 222 -1.88 -10.36 14.56
CA ALA A 222 -2.44 -11.42 13.73
C ALA A 222 -3.78 -10.99 13.11
N ASP A 223 -4.67 -10.40 13.91
CA ASP A 223 -5.95 -9.87 13.42
C ASP A 223 -5.72 -8.80 12.33
N TRP A 224 -4.82 -7.84 12.59
CA TRP A 224 -4.44 -6.83 11.60
C TRP A 224 -3.99 -7.45 10.27
N SER A 225 -3.18 -8.51 10.32
CA SER A 225 -2.70 -9.17 9.11
C SER A 225 -3.84 -9.77 8.28
N THR A 226 -4.81 -10.41 8.93
CA THR A 226 -5.96 -11.04 8.27
C THR A 226 -6.95 -10.02 7.72
N GLU A 227 -7.24 -8.98 8.51
CA GLU A 227 -8.17 -7.92 8.16
C GLU A 227 -7.63 -7.04 7.02
N LEU A 228 -6.34 -6.66 7.06
CA LEU A 228 -5.70 -5.91 5.98
C LEU A 228 -5.58 -6.75 4.70
N LEU A 229 -5.36 -8.05 4.80
CA LEU A 229 -5.35 -8.93 3.63
C LEU A 229 -6.74 -9.01 2.97
N ALA A 230 -7.81 -9.07 3.78
CA ALA A 230 -9.17 -9.02 3.26
C ALA A 230 -9.46 -7.67 2.57
N LEU A 231 -9.03 -6.57 3.19
CA LEU A 231 -9.15 -5.23 2.60
C LEU A 231 -8.37 -5.09 1.29
N GLU A 232 -7.13 -5.60 1.23
CA GLU A 232 -6.31 -5.64 0.02
C GLU A 232 -7.06 -6.37 -1.11
N GLN A 233 -7.63 -7.54 -0.81
CA GLN A 233 -8.40 -8.33 -1.79
C GLN A 233 -9.64 -7.59 -2.28
N LEU A 234 -10.38 -6.94 -1.37
CA LEU A 234 -11.55 -6.13 -1.72
C LEU A 234 -11.18 -4.97 -2.64
N LEU A 235 -10.16 -4.18 -2.27
CA LEU A 235 -9.69 -3.04 -3.07
C LEU A 235 -9.14 -3.48 -4.43
N ASN A 236 -8.46 -4.64 -4.48
CA ASN A 236 -7.95 -5.18 -5.72
C ASN A 236 -9.10 -5.60 -6.66
N LEU A 237 -10.17 -6.20 -6.12
CA LEU A 237 -11.38 -6.53 -6.90
C LEU A 237 -12.05 -5.25 -7.45
N VAL A 238 -12.14 -4.19 -6.64
CA VAL A 238 -12.65 -2.89 -7.09
C VAL A 238 -11.83 -2.33 -8.26
N LEU A 239 -10.51 -2.37 -8.14
CA LEU A 239 -9.61 -1.84 -9.15
C LEU A 239 -9.65 -2.69 -10.43
N SER A 240 -9.63 -4.02 -10.32
CA SER A 240 -9.62 -4.93 -11.47
C SER A 240 -10.94 -4.96 -12.24
N SER A 241 -12.05 -4.62 -11.58
CA SER A 241 -13.39 -4.61 -12.16
C SER A 241 -13.88 -3.20 -12.51
N ASP A 242 -13.01 -2.18 -12.47
CA ASP A 242 -13.30 -0.79 -12.84
C ASP A 242 -14.56 -0.20 -12.17
N ILE A 243 -14.80 -0.59 -10.91
CA ILE A 243 -16.03 -0.25 -10.18
C ILE A 243 -16.07 1.24 -9.86
N TYR A 244 -14.92 1.81 -9.49
CA TYR A 244 -14.83 3.22 -9.12
C TYR A 244 -14.52 4.10 -10.34
N ASN A 245 -15.51 4.89 -10.75
CA ASN A 245 -15.35 5.91 -11.77
C ASN A 245 -15.45 7.32 -11.16
N VAL A 246 -14.34 8.05 -11.15
CA VAL A 246 -14.22 9.37 -10.50
C VAL A 246 -15.22 10.39 -11.06
N ALA A 247 -15.42 10.42 -12.38
CA ALA A 247 -16.33 11.37 -13.02
C ALA A 247 -17.80 11.04 -12.69
N SER A 248 -18.18 9.76 -12.76
CA SER A 248 -19.53 9.33 -12.43
C SER A 248 -19.86 9.57 -10.95
N ASP A 249 -18.92 9.29 -10.05
CA ASP A 249 -19.09 9.50 -8.61
C ASP A 249 -19.30 10.98 -8.27
N ARG A 250 -18.48 11.86 -8.84
CA ARG A 250 -18.58 13.30 -8.61
C ARG A 250 -19.88 13.90 -9.14
N ILE A 251 -20.29 13.52 -10.35
CA ILE A 251 -21.45 14.13 -11.02
C ILE A 251 -22.76 13.52 -10.53
N ARG A 252 -22.85 12.19 -10.40
CA ARG A 252 -24.10 11.47 -10.18
C ARG A 252 -24.32 11.00 -8.75
N HIS A 253 -23.24 10.77 -8.00
CA HIS A 253 -23.30 10.11 -6.68
C HIS A 253 -22.80 11.00 -5.55
N LYS A 254 -22.59 12.30 -5.81
CA LYS A 254 -22.17 13.30 -4.83
C LYS A 254 -20.92 12.88 -4.04
N GLU A 255 -19.97 12.26 -4.73
CA GLU A 255 -18.69 11.83 -4.15
C GLU A 255 -18.83 10.79 -3.02
N ALA A 256 -19.91 9.98 -3.02
CA ALA A 256 -20.14 8.96 -2.00
C ALA A 256 -19.02 7.91 -1.97
N GLN A 257 -18.53 7.48 -3.13
CA GLN A 257 -17.43 6.50 -3.20
C GLN A 257 -16.11 7.12 -2.76
N PHE A 258 -15.82 8.33 -3.26
CA PHE A 258 -14.66 9.10 -2.84
C PHE A 258 -14.62 9.29 -1.32
N GLY A 259 -15.72 9.72 -0.70
CA GLY A 259 -15.83 9.91 0.74
C GLY A 259 -15.59 8.62 1.54
N PHE A 260 -16.05 7.47 1.03
CA PHE A 260 -15.76 6.17 1.65
C PHE A 260 -14.27 5.83 1.61
N TYR A 261 -13.65 5.91 0.43
CA TYR A 261 -12.22 5.61 0.28
C TYR A 261 -11.32 6.60 1.03
N ARG A 262 -11.75 7.88 1.12
CA ARG A 262 -11.06 8.90 1.90
C ARG A 262 -11.02 8.55 3.39
N LYS A 263 -12.18 8.19 3.97
CA LYS A 263 -12.24 7.74 5.37
C LYS A 263 -11.43 6.47 5.59
N LEU A 264 -11.35 5.58 4.59
CA LEU A 264 -10.55 4.37 4.66
C LEU A 264 -9.05 4.71 4.68
N ALA A 265 -8.59 5.64 3.83
CA ALA A 265 -7.21 6.13 3.83
C ALA A 265 -6.82 6.75 5.18
N GLN A 266 -7.67 7.61 5.73
CA GLN A 266 -7.49 8.21 7.05
C GLN A 266 -7.38 7.17 8.16
N MET A 267 -8.21 6.12 8.12
CA MET A 267 -8.13 5.02 9.09
C MET A 267 -6.80 4.27 8.99
N LEU A 268 -6.32 3.99 7.77
CA LEU A 268 -5.04 3.29 7.56
C LEU A 268 -3.82 4.14 7.99
N MET A 269 -3.87 5.46 7.78
CA MET A 269 -2.78 6.37 8.17
C MET A 269 -2.75 6.60 9.69
N SER A 270 -3.90 6.78 10.33
CA SER A 270 -4.01 6.90 11.79
C SER A 270 -3.58 5.64 12.55
N HIS A 271 -3.66 4.47 11.90
CA HIS A 271 -3.25 3.18 12.46
C HIS A 271 -2.16 2.55 11.59
N SER A 272 -0.97 3.18 11.55
CA SER A 272 0.13 2.71 10.71
C SER A 272 0.64 1.33 11.13
N GLN A 273 0.78 0.42 10.15
CA GLN A 273 1.21 -0.96 10.33
C GLN A 273 2.38 -1.31 9.40
N ALA A 274 3.50 -0.60 9.55
CA ALA A 274 4.69 -0.76 8.68
C ALA A 274 5.35 -2.17 8.75
N SER A 275 4.99 -2.99 9.73
CA SER A 275 5.43 -4.39 9.84
C SER A 275 4.60 -5.36 8.98
N ILE A 276 3.46 -4.93 8.42
CA ILE A 276 2.51 -5.80 7.71
C ILE A 276 2.51 -5.45 6.20
N PRO A 277 2.90 -6.37 5.30
CA PRO A 277 2.93 -6.15 3.85
C PRO A 277 1.61 -5.63 3.24
N ALA A 278 0.47 -6.13 3.71
CA ALA A 278 -0.86 -5.81 3.18
C ALA A 278 -1.23 -4.33 3.41
N TRP A 279 -0.69 -3.68 4.44
CA TRP A 279 -0.93 -2.27 4.73
C TRP A 279 -0.45 -1.37 3.58
N PHE A 280 0.80 -1.57 3.13
CA PHE A 280 1.37 -0.86 1.97
C PHE A 280 0.58 -1.12 0.69
N ARG A 281 0.12 -2.36 0.49
CA ARG A 281 -0.65 -2.74 -0.70
C ARG A 281 -2.03 -2.10 -0.72
N CYS A 282 -2.71 -1.97 0.43
CA CYS A 282 -3.97 -1.23 0.54
C CYS A 282 -3.79 0.23 0.14
N LEU A 283 -2.78 0.92 0.69
CA LEU A 283 -2.46 2.31 0.33
C LEU A 283 -2.13 2.46 -1.15
N LYS A 284 -1.37 1.51 -1.72
CA LYS A 284 -1.02 1.49 -3.14
C LYS A 284 -2.28 1.40 -4.02
N LEU A 285 -3.23 0.54 -3.65
CA LEU A 285 -4.50 0.40 -4.36
C LEU A 285 -5.33 1.68 -4.26
N LEU A 286 -5.35 2.36 -3.11
CA LEU A 286 -6.05 3.64 -2.94
C LEU A 286 -5.44 4.75 -3.82
N VAL A 287 -4.11 4.86 -3.89
CA VAL A 287 -3.43 5.77 -4.82
C VAL A 287 -3.80 5.47 -6.27
N SER A 288 -3.86 4.17 -6.62
CA SER A 288 -4.19 3.72 -7.98
C SER A 288 -5.65 3.96 -8.36
N LEU A 289 -6.57 3.91 -7.39
CA LEU A 289 -7.98 4.22 -7.60
C LEU A 289 -8.18 5.72 -7.89
N ASN A 290 -7.61 6.59 -7.05
CA ASN A 290 -7.56 8.03 -7.28
C ASN A 290 -6.59 8.68 -6.29
N HIS A 291 -5.52 9.31 -6.78
CA HIS A 291 -4.52 10.01 -5.95
C HIS A 291 -5.14 11.03 -4.97
N LEU A 292 -6.24 11.68 -5.34
CA LEU A 292 -6.93 12.66 -4.49
C LEU A 292 -7.46 12.05 -3.17
N ILE A 293 -7.57 10.72 -3.07
CA ILE A 293 -7.98 10.02 -1.85
C ILE A 293 -6.91 10.18 -0.75
N VAL A 294 -5.63 10.14 -1.12
CA VAL A 294 -4.51 10.24 -0.17
C VAL A 294 -3.90 11.64 -0.12
N GLU A 295 -4.11 12.45 -1.16
CA GLU A 295 -3.52 13.78 -1.33
C GLU A 295 -3.60 14.69 -0.09
N PRO A 296 -4.70 14.75 0.67
CA PRO A 296 -4.78 15.69 1.80
C PRO A 296 -3.97 15.26 3.02
N ASP A 297 -3.58 13.99 3.12
CA ASP A 297 -2.75 13.42 4.21
C ASP A 297 -1.45 12.84 3.62
N LEU A 298 -0.92 13.50 2.58
CA LEU A 298 0.26 13.01 1.86
C LEU A 298 1.51 13.02 2.74
N ASP A 299 1.60 13.97 3.68
CA ASP A 299 2.63 14.06 4.71
C ASP A 299 2.58 12.87 5.69
N ASP A 300 1.40 12.48 6.16
CA ASP A 300 1.19 11.29 6.99
C ASP A 300 1.57 10.01 6.22
N LEU A 301 1.25 9.94 4.93
CA LEU A 301 1.64 8.81 4.08
C LEU A 301 3.17 8.74 3.93
N VAL A 302 3.82 9.87 3.63
CA VAL A 302 5.27 9.93 3.42
C VAL A 302 6.02 9.63 4.71
N SER A 303 5.59 10.14 5.85
CA SER A 303 6.19 9.84 7.16
C SER A 303 6.03 8.37 7.52
N SER A 304 4.79 7.86 7.53
CA SER A 304 4.49 6.51 8.03
C SER A 304 4.92 5.38 7.09
N ALA A 305 4.95 5.62 5.77
CA ALA A 305 5.26 4.59 4.79
C ALA A 305 6.66 4.71 4.16
N TRP A 306 7.35 5.84 4.29
CA TRP A 306 8.63 6.07 3.63
C TRP A 306 9.74 6.58 4.56
N ILE A 307 9.63 7.79 5.09
CA ILE A 307 10.76 8.48 5.76
C ILE A 307 11.00 7.94 7.18
N ASP A 308 9.95 7.83 7.99
CA ASP A 308 10.04 7.37 9.38
C ASP A 308 9.70 5.87 9.53
N ALA A 309 9.40 5.21 8.41
CA ALA A 309 9.00 3.81 8.37
C ALA A 309 10.17 2.86 8.71
N LYS A 310 10.04 2.13 9.83
CA LYS A 310 11.05 1.13 10.26
C LYS A 310 10.82 -0.21 9.57
N VAL A 311 11.25 -0.32 8.31
CA VAL A 311 11.07 -1.53 7.49
C VAL A 311 12.41 -2.28 7.36
N SER A 312 12.62 -3.30 8.18
CA SER A 312 13.86 -4.11 8.17
C SER A 312 13.73 -5.38 7.32
N GLU A 313 12.55 -5.99 7.26
CA GLU A 313 12.36 -7.29 6.62
C GLU A 313 12.20 -7.18 5.09
N PRO A 314 12.81 -8.09 4.31
CA PRO A 314 12.71 -8.06 2.84
C PRO A 314 11.26 -8.27 2.33
N ARG A 315 10.43 -8.99 3.10
CA ARG A 315 9.03 -9.27 2.73
C ARG A 315 8.13 -8.03 2.81
N THR A 316 8.45 -7.06 3.67
CA THR A 316 7.73 -5.79 3.84
C THR A 316 8.33 -4.70 2.97
N LYS A 317 9.66 -4.74 2.77
CA LYS A 317 10.38 -3.79 1.89
C LYS A 317 9.87 -3.80 0.45
N LYS A 318 9.61 -4.98 -0.15
CA LYS A 318 9.07 -5.07 -1.52
C LYS A 318 7.71 -4.35 -1.68
N PRO A 319 6.69 -4.62 -0.85
CA PRO A 319 5.44 -3.86 -0.84
C PRO A 319 5.61 -2.35 -0.62
N GLN A 320 6.50 -1.95 0.30
CA GLN A 320 6.81 -0.54 0.56
C GLN A 320 7.38 0.14 -0.70
N GLU A 321 8.40 -0.44 -1.31
CA GLU A 321 9.01 0.09 -2.54
C GLU A 321 7.99 0.13 -3.68
N ALA A 322 7.09 -0.85 -3.77
CA ALA A 322 6.02 -0.86 -4.75
C ALA A 322 5.00 0.27 -4.54
N LEU A 323 4.67 0.64 -3.29
CA LEU A 323 3.84 1.80 -2.98
C LEU A 323 4.53 3.10 -3.39
N ILE A 324 5.77 3.30 -2.96
CA ILE A 324 6.54 4.53 -3.27
C ILE A 324 6.73 4.68 -4.78
N ASN A 325 7.01 3.58 -5.50
CA ASN A 325 7.09 3.60 -6.96
C ASN A 325 5.75 3.98 -7.60
N THR A 326 4.62 3.47 -7.08
CA THR A 326 3.29 3.91 -7.56
C THR A 326 3.06 5.39 -7.31
N MET A 327 3.52 5.95 -6.18
CA MET A 327 3.48 7.39 -5.95
C MET A 327 4.34 8.13 -7.00
N PHE A 328 5.60 7.72 -7.22
CA PHE A 328 6.46 8.36 -8.22
C PHE A 328 5.82 8.40 -9.60
N GLN A 329 5.30 7.26 -10.06
CA GLN A 329 4.65 7.15 -11.37
C GLN A 329 3.40 8.03 -11.45
N THR A 330 2.57 8.03 -10.41
CA THR A 330 1.34 8.83 -10.37
C THR A 330 1.64 10.33 -10.39
N TYR A 331 2.48 10.83 -9.48
CA TYR A 331 2.81 12.27 -9.43
C TYR A 331 3.64 12.74 -10.63
N SER A 332 4.47 11.88 -11.23
CA SER A 332 5.17 12.21 -12.47
C SER A 332 4.21 12.38 -13.63
N LYS A 333 3.26 11.44 -13.83
CA LYS A 333 2.22 11.52 -14.87
C LYS A 333 1.32 12.73 -14.70
N LEU A 334 1.02 13.11 -13.46
CA LEU A 334 0.23 14.30 -13.13
C LEU A 334 1.02 15.61 -13.22
N ARG A 335 2.34 15.55 -13.52
CA ARG A 335 3.25 16.72 -13.51
C ARG A 335 3.31 17.43 -12.16
N GLN A 336 3.04 16.70 -11.08
CA GLN A 336 3.01 17.16 -9.69
C GLN A 336 4.15 16.55 -8.87
N PHE A 337 5.16 16.00 -9.54
CA PHE A 337 6.35 15.44 -8.87
C PHE A 337 7.03 16.43 -7.90
N PRO A 338 7.11 17.75 -8.20
CA PRO A 338 7.64 18.71 -7.22
C PRO A 338 6.86 18.78 -5.91
N ARG A 339 5.53 18.60 -5.95
CA ARG A 339 4.70 18.62 -4.74
C ARG A 339 4.96 17.41 -3.84
N LEU A 340 5.13 16.23 -4.42
CA LEU A 340 5.50 15.04 -3.65
C LEU A 340 6.81 15.26 -2.89
N PHE A 341 7.80 15.85 -3.56
CA PHE A 341 9.11 16.11 -2.95
C PHE A 341 9.12 17.29 -1.97
N GLU A 342 8.15 18.20 -2.06
CA GLU A 342 7.88 19.21 -1.03
C GLU A 342 7.39 18.57 0.28
N GLU A 343 6.50 17.57 0.21
CA GLU A 343 6.09 16.81 1.39
C GLU A 343 7.24 15.97 1.97
N VAL A 344 8.03 15.31 1.12
CA VAL A 344 9.24 14.58 1.55
C VAL A 344 10.20 15.49 2.31
N LEU A 345 10.46 16.69 1.78
CA LEU A 345 11.32 17.68 2.44
C LEU A 345 10.75 18.13 3.79
N THR A 346 9.43 18.34 3.85
CA THR A 346 8.73 18.75 5.07
C THR A 346 8.85 17.68 6.16
N VAL A 347 8.60 16.42 5.81
CA VAL A 347 8.70 15.28 6.73
C VAL A 347 10.14 15.03 7.20
N ILE A 348 11.14 15.15 6.31
CA ILE A 348 12.56 15.08 6.71
C ILE A 348 12.85 16.15 7.77
N CYS A 349 12.26 17.34 7.65
CA CYS A 349 12.50 18.44 8.58
C CYS A 349 11.72 18.35 9.91
N TRP A 350 10.78 17.40 10.06
CA TRP A 350 10.07 17.19 11.33
C TRP A 350 11.02 16.82 12.47
N PRO A 351 10.69 17.19 13.72
CA PRO A 351 11.46 16.77 14.89
C PRO A 351 11.22 15.28 15.14
N ALA A 352 12.12 14.43 14.65
CA ALA A 352 12.08 12.99 14.90
C ALA A 352 13.41 12.51 15.48
N ALA A 353 13.39 11.38 16.18
CA ALA A 353 14.59 10.74 16.72
C ALA A 353 15.40 10.12 15.57
N ASP A 354 16.13 10.98 14.86
CA ASP A 354 16.72 10.74 13.54
C ASP A 354 17.85 9.68 13.51
N GLU A 355 18.29 9.19 14.67
CA GLU A 355 19.39 8.21 14.75
C GLU A 355 19.07 6.88 14.05
N LEU A 356 17.78 6.53 13.95
CA LEU A 356 17.29 5.27 13.39
C LEU A 356 16.64 5.41 12.00
N ARG A 357 16.66 6.62 11.40
CA ARG A 357 16.09 6.83 10.06
C ARG A 357 16.88 6.02 9.03
N GLN A 358 16.18 5.26 8.21
CA GLN A 358 16.80 4.55 7.09
C GLN A 358 17.17 5.56 5.98
N PRO A 359 18.12 5.20 5.10
CA PRO A 359 18.39 6.00 3.91
C PRO A 359 17.10 6.27 3.12
N VAL A 360 16.87 7.53 2.72
CA VAL A 360 15.65 7.94 2.00
C VAL A 360 15.44 7.10 0.73
N PHE A 361 16.53 6.73 0.05
CA PHE A 361 16.47 5.87 -1.13
C PHE A 361 17.17 4.54 -0.90
N SER A 362 16.44 3.45 -1.14
CA SER A 362 17.05 2.14 -1.37
C SER A 362 17.54 2.03 -2.82
N GLY A 363 18.45 1.09 -3.10
CA GLY A 363 18.89 0.86 -4.49
C GLY A 363 17.74 0.58 -5.47
N GLY A 364 16.69 -0.12 -5.02
CA GLY A 364 15.48 -0.35 -5.82
C GLY A 364 14.72 0.94 -6.11
N LEU A 365 14.57 1.81 -5.12
CA LEU A 365 13.91 3.12 -5.28
C LEU A 365 14.73 4.07 -6.14
N THR A 366 16.07 4.05 -6.06
CA THR A 366 16.93 4.89 -6.90
C THR A 366 16.75 4.57 -8.39
N VAL A 367 16.63 3.28 -8.75
CA VAL A 367 16.35 2.88 -10.14
C VAL A 367 15.00 3.44 -10.61
N LYS A 368 13.97 3.38 -9.76
CA LYS A 368 12.64 3.90 -10.08
C LYS A 368 12.58 5.42 -10.13
N LEU A 369 13.32 6.10 -9.26
CA LEU A 369 13.51 7.54 -9.33
C LEU A 369 14.16 7.91 -10.66
N ARG A 370 15.24 7.24 -11.07
CA ARG A 370 15.93 7.48 -12.34
C ARG A 370 14.99 7.36 -13.54
N GLU A 371 14.18 6.30 -13.59
CA GLU A 371 13.14 6.13 -14.63
C GLU A 371 12.22 7.36 -14.71
N CYS A 372 11.74 7.85 -13.56
CA CYS A 372 10.87 9.02 -13.51
C CYS A 372 11.59 10.33 -13.91
N LEU A 373 12.83 10.54 -13.42
CA LEU A 373 13.61 11.75 -13.73
C LEU A 373 13.90 11.89 -15.22
N LEU A 374 14.06 10.78 -15.95
CA LEU A 374 14.28 10.82 -17.40
C LEU A 374 13.03 11.21 -18.19
N GLU A 375 11.83 10.98 -17.65
CA GLU A 375 10.56 11.35 -18.27
C GLU A 375 10.12 12.79 -17.93
N LEU A 376 10.67 13.37 -16.87
CA LEU A 376 10.26 14.69 -16.37
C LEU A 376 10.92 15.85 -17.15
N PRO A 377 10.23 16.99 -17.31
CA PRO A 377 10.85 18.20 -17.81
C PRO A 377 12.00 18.66 -16.90
N PRO A 378 13.18 19.05 -17.43
CA PRO A 378 14.34 19.44 -16.62
C PRO A 378 14.04 20.54 -15.59
N ASN A 379 13.17 21.49 -15.94
CA ASN A 379 12.78 22.56 -15.04
C ASN A 379 12.06 22.06 -13.78
N GLN A 380 11.25 20.99 -13.86
CA GLN A 380 10.60 20.44 -12.66
C GLN A 380 11.60 19.77 -11.71
N ILE A 381 12.65 19.15 -12.26
CA ILE A 381 13.75 18.57 -11.48
C ILE A 381 14.50 19.69 -10.77
N LEU A 382 14.80 20.78 -11.48
CA LEU A 382 15.46 21.96 -10.91
C LEU A 382 14.58 22.64 -9.85
N ASP A 383 13.25 22.70 -10.02
CA ASP A 383 12.35 23.25 -9.00
C ASP A 383 12.42 22.45 -7.68
N ILE A 384 12.55 21.12 -7.76
CA ILE A 384 12.76 20.26 -6.59
C ILE A 384 14.11 20.57 -5.95
N LEU A 385 15.19 20.49 -6.72
CA LEU A 385 16.54 20.69 -6.21
C LEU A 385 16.74 22.09 -5.60
N CYS A 386 16.22 23.14 -6.23
CA CYS A 386 16.25 24.50 -5.69
C CYS A 386 15.56 24.57 -4.32
N ARG A 387 14.37 23.97 -4.16
CA ARG A 387 13.66 23.96 -2.87
C ARG A 387 14.45 23.25 -1.78
N PHE A 388 15.07 22.12 -2.09
CA PHE A 388 15.94 21.40 -1.14
C PHE A 388 17.14 22.26 -0.74
N VAL A 389 17.79 22.92 -1.71
CA VAL A 389 18.93 23.81 -1.45
C VAL A 389 18.50 25.01 -0.60
N GLU A 390 17.42 25.70 -0.96
CA GLU A 390 16.88 26.86 -0.23
C GLU A 390 16.51 26.50 1.22
N LYS A 391 15.80 25.39 1.45
CA LYS A 391 15.46 24.96 2.81
C LYS A 391 16.68 24.56 3.62
N CYS A 392 17.66 23.89 2.98
CA CYS A 392 18.91 23.54 3.64
C CYS A 392 19.67 24.81 4.09
N GLN A 393 19.79 25.79 3.20
CA GLN A 393 20.45 27.07 3.48
C GLN A 393 19.75 27.89 4.57
N THR A 394 18.43 27.94 4.55
CA THR A 394 17.66 28.84 5.43
C THR A 394 17.34 28.24 6.80
N LEU A 395 17.16 26.92 6.89
CA LEU A 395 16.72 26.26 8.13
C LEU A 395 17.78 25.32 8.73
N ILE A 396 18.46 24.53 7.90
CA ILE A 396 19.32 23.44 8.40
C ILE A 396 20.72 23.96 8.72
N ILE A 397 21.39 24.61 7.77
CA ILE A 397 22.78 25.07 7.91
C ILE A 397 22.97 26.02 9.10
N PRO A 398 22.10 27.05 9.32
CA PRO A 398 22.27 27.96 10.45
C PRO A 398 22.11 27.27 11.81
N ALA A 399 21.28 26.22 11.88
CA ALA A 399 20.95 25.50 13.11
C ALA A 399 21.78 24.22 13.30
N VAL A 400 22.63 23.86 12.33
CA VAL A 400 23.36 22.59 12.38
C VAL A 400 24.36 22.55 13.51
N LYS A 401 24.95 23.70 13.90
CA LYS A 401 26.06 23.77 14.87
C LYS A 401 25.65 23.17 16.22
N GLY A 402 26.27 22.05 16.60
CA GLY A 402 26.05 21.38 17.88
C GLY A 402 24.73 20.63 18.01
N SER A 403 23.93 20.53 16.94
CA SER A 403 22.63 19.85 16.95
C SER A 403 22.69 18.54 16.17
N ALA A 404 22.66 17.40 16.86
CA ALA A 404 22.66 16.08 16.24
C ALA A 404 21.44 15.86 15.33
N ASP A 405 20.25 16.33 15.74
CA ASP A 405 19.02 16.32 14.94
C ASP A 405 19.22 17.06 13.60
N MET A 406 19.72 18.30 13.64
CA MET A 406 19.95 19.06 12.41
C MET A 406 21.03 18.44 11.51
N ALA A 407 22.06 17.80 12.08
CA ALA A 407 23.07 17.08 11.31
C ALA A 407 22.52 15.83 10.62
N LEU A 408 21.55 15.14 11.23
CA LEU A 408 20.89 14.00 10.60
C LEU A 408 19.92 14.44 9.50
N LYS A 409 19.19 15.55 9.71
CA LYS A 409 18.39 16.21 8.65
C LYS A 409 19.25 16.63 7.48
N LEU A 410 20.41 17.22 7.76
CA LEU A 410 21.40 17.60 6.75
C LEU A 410 21.84 16.37 5.94
N LEU A 411 22.13 15.25 6.60
CA LEU A 411 22.54 14.02 5.91
C LEU A 411 21.41 13.48 5.00
N SER A 412 20.17 13.47 5.48
CA SER A 412 19.01 13.05 4.70
C SER A 412 18.80 13.93 3.46
N VAL A 413 18.84 15.26 3.63
CA VAL A 413 18.75 16.22 2.52
C VAL A 413 19.91 16.06 1.54
N SER A 414 21.13 15.86 2.06
CA SER A 414 22.33 15.63 1.24
C SER A 414 22.23 14.35 0.41
N SER A 415 21.68 13.28 1.00
CA SER A 415 21.42 12.02 0.30
C SER A 415 20.41 12.20 -0.82
N VAL A 416 19.34 12.98 -0.62
CA VAL A 416 18.37 13.28 -1.67
C VAL A 416 19.01 14.10 -2.79
N LEU A 417 19.72 15.18 -2.46
CA LEU A 417 20.41 16.03 -3.44
C LEU A 417 21.40 15.21 -4.29
N HIS A 418 22.23 14.38 -3.64
CA HIS A 418 23.14 13.46 -4.31
C HIS A 418 22.40 12.55 -5.28
N THR A 419 21.36 11.86 -4.81
CA THR A 419 20.61 10.88 -5.61
C THR A 419 19.96 11.55 -6.82
N PHE A 420 19.39 12.75 -6.68
CA PHE A 420 18.80 13.47 -7.82
C PHE A 420 19.85 13.89 -8.83
N LEU A 421 20.93 14.55 -8.39
CA LEU A 421 21.96 15.08 -9.29
C LEU A 421 22.67 13.97 -10.07
N PHE A 422 22.90 12.80 -9.45
CA PHE A 422 23.52 11.65 -10.13
C PHE A 422 22.59 10.92 -11.11
N ASN A 423 21.27 11.05 -10.95
CA ASN A 423 20.29 10.29 -11.73
C ASN A 423 19.49 11.14 -12.71
N MET A 424 19.58 12.48 -12.65
CA MET A 424 18.98 13.36 -13.65
C MET A 424 19.72 13.28 -14.99
N ARG A 425 19.05 13.72 -16.06
CA ARG A 425 19.68 13.79 -17.38
C ARG A 425 20.84 14.78 -17.36
N SER A 426 22.02 14.34 -17.84
CA SER A 426 23.19 15.21 -17.96
C SER A 426 22.94 16.36 -18.93
N LEU A 427 23.61 17.49 -18.69
CA LEU A 427 23.65 18.59 -19.63
C LEU A 427 24.50 18.21 -20.84
N ASP A 428 24.05 18.62 -22.02
CA ASP A 428 24.73 18.47 -23.30
C ASP A 428 24.56 19.74 -24.15
N ASP A 429 25.22 19.80 -25.30
CA ASP A 429 25.11 20.96 -26.21
C ASP A 429 23.69 21.17 -26.77
N VAL A 430 22.83 20.16 -26.73
CA VAL A 430 21.43 20.23 -27.18
C VAL A 430 20.53 20.84 -26.10
N THR A 431 20.99 20.85 -24.84
CA THR A 431 20.22 21.36 -23.71
C THR A 431 19.95 22.87 -23.86
N PRO A 432 18.70 23.34 -23.61
CA PRO A 432 18.37 24.76 -23.70
C PRO A 432 19.17 25.61 -22.72
N SER A 433 19.68 26.77 -23.16
CA SER A 433 20.53 27.65 -22.34
C SER A 433 19.84 28.11 -21.05
N SER A 434 18.52 28.24 -21.03
CA SER A 434 17.77 28.57 -19.81
C SER A 434 17.86 27.47 -18.74
N VAL A 435 17.89 26.20 -19.14
CA VAL A 435 18.09 25.07 -18.23
C VAL A 435 19.53 25.05 -17.74
N VAL A 436 20.51 25.24 -18.65
CA VAL A 436 21.94 25.32 -18.31
C VAL A 436 22.18 26.40 -17.24
N LEU A 437 21.67 27.62 -17.47
CA LEU A 437 21.83 28.73 -16.54
C LEU A 437 21.20 28.47 -15.17
N ARG A 438 20.01 27.86 -15.14
CA ARG A 438 19.37 27.49 -13.86
C ARG A 438 20.17 26.42 -13.12
N THR A 439 20.73 25.44 -13.82
CA THR A 439 21.60 24.41 -13.21
C THR A 439 22.90 25.02 -12.67
N GLN A 440 23.52 25.95 -13.40
CA GLN A 440 24.69 26.69 -12.91
C GLN A 440 24.37 27.46 -11.63
N ASN A 441 23.25 28.20 -11.61
CA ASN A 441 22.80 28.93 -10.43
C ASN A 441 22.53 27.99 -9.25
N LEU A 442 21.92 26.83 -9.49
CA LEU A 442 21.69 25.81 -8.47
C LEU A 442 23.01 25.33 -7.85
N LEU A 443 24.00 24.96 -8.69
CA LEU A 443 25.30 24.49 -8.22
C LEU A 443 26.08 25.59 -7.50
N ALA A 444 26.05 26.83 -7.99
CA ALA A 444 26.64 27.97 -7.30
C ALA A 444 26.00 28.22 -5.92
N ASN A 445 24.67 28.13 -5.83
CA ASN A 445 23.93 28.27 -4.57
C ASN A 445 24.28 27.13 -3.60
N MET A 446 24.35 25.89 -4.08
CA MET A 446 24.75 24.74 -3.26
C MET A 446 26.18 24.91 -2.72
N GLN A 447 27.11 25.38 -3.54
CA GLN A 447 28.49 25.65 -3.12
C GLN A 447 28.57 26.74 -2.05
N LYS A 448 28.06 27.94 -2.37
CA LYS A 448 28.19 29.14 -1.50
C LYS A 448 27.30 29.07 -0.26
N GLY A 449 26.12 28.47 -0.36
CA GLY A 449 25.13 28.49 0.73
C GLY A 449 25.12 27.25 1.61
N ILE A 450 25.69 26.13 1.16
CA ILE A 450 25.68 24.86 1.92
C ILE A 450 27.10 24.35 2.15
N ILE A 451 27.84 24.07 1.08
CA ILE A 451 29.15 23.41 1.17
C ILE A 451 30.16 24.28 1.90
N GLN A 452 30.36 25.53 1.47
CA GLN A 452 31.34 26.43 2.09
C GLN A 452 31.03 26.69 3.58
N PRO A 453 29.80 27.08 3.98
CA PRO A 453 29.47 27.27 5.39
C PRO A 453 29.67 26.01 6.24
N LEU A 454 29.36 24.83 5.69
CA LEU A 454 29.57 23.55 6.38
C LEU A 454 31.06 23.26 6.60
N MET A 455 31.89 23.50 5.60
CA MET A 455 33.35 23.33 5.72
C MET A 455 33.96 24.32 6.72
N GLU A 456 33.56 25.59 6.70
CA GLU A 456 33.98 26.60 7.68
C GLU A 456 33.61 26.17 9.11
N LEU A 457 32.41 25.62 9.29
CA LEU A 457 31.92 25.15 10.58
C LEU A 457 32.67 23.91 11.11
N LEU A 458 33.12 23.01 10.22
CA LEU A 458 33.96 21.86 10.59
C LEU A 458 35.42 22.26 10.89
N GLN A 459 35.88 23.40 10.38
CA GLN A 459 37.21 23.95 10.65
C GLN A 459 37.33 24.67 12.00
N ASP A 460 36.23 25.26 12.52
CA ASP A 460 36.20 26.06 13.76
C ASP A 460 36.84 25.32 14.95
N PRO A 461 38.05 25.73 15.43
CA PRO A 461 38.86 25.00 16.42
C PRO A 461 38.33 25.06 17.86
N ARG A 462 37.04 25.38 18.07
CA ARG A 462 36.46 25.50 19.41
C ARG A 462 36.37 24.15 20.13
N ARG A 463 37.03 24.13 21.30
CA ARG A 463 37.17 23.10 22.35
C ARG A 463 36.38 21.81 22.15
N GLU A 464 37.14 20.73 22.12
CA GLU A 464 36.78 19.31 22.03
C GLU A 464 35.90 18.80 23.20
N GLU A 465 35.42 19.65 24.10
CA GLU A 465 34.87 19.19 25.39
C GLU A 465 33.34 18.97 25.42
N GLU A 466 32.56 19.42 24.42
CA GLU A 466 31.07 19.28 24.48
C GLU A 466 30.37 19.10 23.10
N LYS A 467 31.03 18.55 22.08
CA LYS A 467 30.34 18.23 20.81
C LYS A 467 30.02 16.74 20.78
N SER A 468 28.73 16.39 20.66
CA SER A 468 28.29 14.99 20.50
C SER A 468 29.00 14.35 19.29
N ASP A 469 29.67 13.21 19.49
CA ASP A 469 30.37 12.45 18.44
C ASP A 469 29.49 12.22 17.19
N LEU A 470 28.19 12.03 17.42
CA LEU A 470 27.22 11.80 16.37
C LEU A 470 27.05 13.02 15.46
N TRP A 471 26.98 14.23 16.02
CA TRP A 471 26.84 15.45 15.24
C TRP A 471 28.02 15.62 14.28
N LEU A 472 29.24 15.50 14.80
CA LEU A 472 30.46 15.70 14.01
C LEU A 472 30.51 14.70 12.87
N ARG A 473 30.27 13.42 13.16
CA ARG A 473 30.24 12.36 12.15
C ARG A 473 29.21 12.64 11.06
N LYS A 474 27.98 13.00 11.41
CA LYS A 474 26.90 13.21 10.42
C LYS A 474 27.08 14.49 9.61
N ALA A 475 27.61 15.54 10.21
CA ALA A 475 28.00 16.75 9.50
C ALA A 475 29.15 16.49 8.53
N SER A 476 30.18 15.73 8.95
CA SER A 476 31.29 15.30 8.09
C SER A 476 30.81 14.39 6.94
N ASP A 477 30.00 13.37 7.22
CA ASP A 477 29.39 12.49 6.21
C ASP A 477 28.64 13.32 5.14
N SER A 478 27.87 14.32 5.59
CA SER A 478 27.14 15.22 4.70
C SER A 478 28.07 16.09 3.87
N ALA A 479 29.13 16.64 4.47
CA ALA A 479 30.11 17.46 3.78
C ALA A 479 30.82 16.65 2.68
N LEU A 480 31.31 15.46 3.00
CA LEU A 480 31.92 14.54 2.03
C LEU A 480 30.99 14.26 0.86
N LEU A 481 29.75 13.88 1.15
CA LEU A 481 28.78 13.52 0.14
C LEU A 481 28.46 14.71 -0.78
N LEU A 482 28.21 15.88 -0.21
CA LEU A 482 27.88 17.08 -0.99
C LEU A 482 29.06 17.57 -1.83
N VAL A 483 30.29 17.57 -1.29
CA VAL A 483 31.48 17.96 -2.04
C VAL A 483 31.74 17.01 -3.19
N TYR A 484 31.75 15.70 -2.91
CA TYR A 484 31.92 14.69 -3.95
C TYR A 484 30.86 14.86 -5.05
N THR A 485 29.59 15.03 -4.64
CA THR A 485 28.49 15.22 -5.57
C THR A 485 28.70 16.44 -6.46
N TRP A 486 29.06 17.56 -5.83
CA TRP A 486 29.20 18.83 -6.53
C TRP A 486 30.34 18.79 -7.53
N VAL A 487 31.52 18.28 -7.13
CA VAL A 487 32.70 18.21 -8.01
C VAL A 487 32.45 17.28 -9.19
N GLU A 488 31.90 16.08 -8.96
CA GLU A 488 31.63 15.12 -10.04
C GLU A 488 30.63 15.70 -11.05
N VAL A 489 29.55 16.33 -10.56
CA VAL A 489 28.49 16.87 -11.42
C VAL A 489 28.96 18.10 -12.18
N ASP A 490 29.68 19.03 -11.52
CA ASP A 490 30.25 20.23 -12.14
C ASP A 490 31.24 19.86 -13.25
N THR A 491 32.17 18.96 -12.96
CA THR A 491 33.17 18.50 -13.95
C THR A 491 32.53 17.76 -15.12
N LEU A 492 31.53 16.92 -14.87
CA LEU A 492 30.79 16.24 -15.94
C LEU A 492 30.08 17.24 -16.86
N PHE A 493 29.44 18.27 -16.31
CA PHE A 493 28.75 19.29 -17.09
C PHE A 493 29.70 20.19 -17.88
N ASP A 494 30.84 20.57 -17.30
CA ASP A 494 31.90 21.34 -17.97
C ASP A 494 32.47 20.59 -19.18
N VAL A 495 32.65 19.27 -19.06
CA VAL A 495 33.13 18.42 -20.16
C VAL A 495 32.04 18.17 -21.22
N SER A 496 30.78 18.05 -20.81
CA SER A 496 29.69 17.58 -21.67
C SER A 496 28.90 18.68 -22.39
N CYS A 497 28.97 19.93 -21.91
CA CYS A 497 28.17 21.04 -22.43
C CYS A 497 29.02 22.31 -22.59
N SER A 498 29.29 22.71 -23.83
CA SER A 498 30.09 23.89 -24.16
C SER A 498 29.48 25.22 -23.69
N LYS A 499 28.17 25.24 -23.42
CA LYS A 499 27.45 26.41 -22.90
C LYS A 499 27.52 26.51 -21.37
N TYR A 500 27.91 25.42 -20.70
CA TYR A 500 28.08 25.39 -19.26
C TYR A 500 29.41 26.05 -18.90
N VAL A 501 29.38 26.84 -17.84
CA VAL A 501 30.54 27.49 -17.23
C VAL A 501 30.54 27.06 -15.76
N SER A 502 31.60 26.36 -15.35
CA SER A 502 31.76 25.92 -13.97
C SER A 502 31.78 27.12 -13.01
N PRO A 503 30.93 27.11 -11.95
CA PRO A 503 31.00 28.12 -10.89
C PRO A 503 32.34 28.11 -10.13
N ALA A 504 33.12 27.02 -10.20
CA ALA A 504 34.47 26.97 -9.61
C ALA A 504 35.43 27.97 -10.26
N ALA A 505 35.32 28.16 -11.58
CA ALA A 505 36.20 29.02 -12.37
C ALA A 505 36.02 30.51 -12.05
N GLU A 506 34.79 30.95 -11.76
CA GLU A 506 34.52 32.34 -11.34
C GLU A 506 35.12 32.67 -9.97
N ILE A 507 35.15 31.69 -9.04
CA ILE A 507 35.69 31.88 -7.69
C ILE A 507 37.22 31.84 -7.70
N ALA A 508 37.82 30.95 -8.51
CA ALA A 508 39.27 30.91 -8.73
C ALA A 508 39.78 32.18 -9.46
N GLY A 509 38.97 32.78 -10.34
CA GLY A 509 39.29 34.03 -11.04
C GLY A 509 39.34 35.27 -10.14
N ALA A 510 38.67 35.25 -8.97
CA ALA A 510 38.70 36.35 -8.00
C ALA A 510 39.96 36.35 -7.09
N PHE A 511 40.66 35.22 -7.00
CA PHE A 511 41.89 35.06 -6.20
C PHE A 511 43.09 34.79 -7.11
N THR A 512 43.50 35.82 -7.83
CA THR A 512 44.81 36.02 -8.50
C THR A 512 45.33 34.93 -9.44
N ALA A 513 45.64 35.38 -10.66
CA ALA A 513 46.57 34.75 -11.57
C ALA A 513 47.90 34.38 -10.87
N SER A 514 48.38 33.16 -11.15
CA SER A 514 49.69 32.57 -10.82
C SER A 514 49.73 31.57 -9.65
N ALA A 515 49.43 30.29 -9.94
CA ALA A 515 50.11 29.12 -9.38
C ALA A 515 49.78 27.87 -10.23
N PRO A 516 50.72 26.92 -10.40
CA PRO A 516 50.57 25.80 -11.33
C PRO A 516 49.55 24.77 -10.84
N ARG A 517 48.88 24.13 -11.81
CA ARG A 517 47.94 23.02 -11.62
C ARG A 517 48.57 21.90 -10.79
N HIS A 518 48.24 21.84 -9.50
CA HIS A 518 48.29 20.60 -8.71
C HIS A 518 46.84 20.16 -8.51
N GLY A 519 46.48 19.03 -9.12
CA GLY A 519 45.14 18.45 -9.10
C GLY A 519 44.82 17.81 -7.75
N GLY A 520 44.59 18.64 -6.73
CA GLY A 520 44.00 18.23 -5.46
C GLY A 520 42.57 18.76 -5.33
N ILE A 521 41.76 18.14 -4.46
CA ILE A 521 40.40 18.59 -4.11
C ILE A 521 40.40 20.07 -3.64
N SER A 522 41.53 20.53 -3.09
CA SER A 522 41.81 21.93 -2.71
C SER A 522 41.77 22.93 -3.86
N ALA A 523 41.97 22.50 -5.11
CA ALA A 523 41.83 23.36 -6.30
C ALA A 523 40.36 23.60 -6.68
N PHE A 524 39.45 22.69 -6.30
CA PHE A 524 38.02 22.75 -6.62
C PHE A 524 37.19 23.46 -5.53
N LEU A 525 37.74 23.59 -4.32
CA LEU A 525 37.15 24.35 -3.20
C LEU A 525 38.20 25.34 -2.63
N PRO A 526 38.39 26.50 -3.28
CA PRO A 526 39.30 27.52 -2.78
C PRO A 526 38.86 27.95 -1.36
N GLY A 527 39.73 27.74 -0.36
CA GLY A 527 39.46 28.00 1.06
C GLY A 527 39.43 26.74 1.96
N VAL A 528 39.43 25.54 1.39
CA VAL A 528 39.48 24.28 2.15
C VAL A 528 40.92 23.74 2.18
N GLY A 529 41.64 23.97 3.28
CA GLY A 529 43.01 23.45 3.47
C GLY A 529 43.06 21.91 3.63
N GLU A 530 44.19 21.28 3.34
CA GLU A 530 44.39 19.82 3.47
C GLU A 530 44.04 19.29 4.88
N ARG A 531 44.32 20.07 5.94
CA ARG A 531 43.93 19.76 7.33
C ARG A 531 42.42 19.63 7.55
N CYS A 532 41.60 20.23 6.69
CA CYS A 532 40.16 20.09 6.76
C CYS A 532 39.72 18.67 6.39
N TRP A 533 40.40 18.04 5.43
CA TRP A 533 40.08 16.69 4.99
C TRP A 533 40.45 15.66 6.05
N GLU A 534 41.59 15.81 6.72
CA GLU A 534 42.01 14.93 7.82
C GLU A 534 40.97 14.84 8.95
N ARG A 535 40.28 15.95 9.27
CA ARG A 535 39.23 15.99 10.30
C ARG A 535 37.88 15.43 9.83
N VAL A 536 37.64 15.45 8.51
CA VAL A 536 36.41 14.96 7.90
C VAL A 536 36.50 13.46 7.60
N THR A 537 37.70 12.95 7.29
CA THR A 537 37.97 11.52 7.05
C THR A 537 38.46 10.75 8.28
N GLY A 538 38.74 11.45 9.38
CA GLY A 538 39.32 10.93 10.62
C GLY A 538 38.40 9.99 11.40
#